data_AF-A0A0R0HS78-F1
#
_entry.id   AF-A0A0R0HS78-F1
#
_cell.length_a   1.000
_cell.length_b   1.000
_cell.length_c   1.000
_cell.angle_alpha   90.00
_cell.angle_beta   90.00
_cell.angle_gamma   90.00
#
_symmetry.space_group_name_H-M   'P 1'
#
loop_
_entity.id
_entity.type
_entity.pdbx_description
1 polymer ?
#
loop_
_entity_poly.entity_id
_entity_poly.type
_entity_poly.pdbx_seq_one_letter_code
_entity_poly.pdbx_strand_id
1 'polypeptide(L)' 'MFALRERRVHVTQEDFEMAVCTEAGMFALRERRVHVTQEDFEMAVAKVMKKETEKNMSLRKLWK' A
#
# COMPACT_ATOMS: atom_id res chain seq x y z
N MET A 1 -6.38 30.88 -2.57
CA MET A 1 -5.63 30.16 -1.51
C MET A 1 -6.36 28.86 -1.22
N PHE A 2 -6.14 27.81 -2.01
CA PHE A 2 -6.72 26.50 -1.72
C PHE A 2 -5.89 25.89 -0.59
N ALA A 3 -6.46 25.85 0.61
CA ALA A 3 -5.86 25.14 1.74
C ALA A 3 -5.75 23.66 1.34
N LEU A 4 -4.52 23.23 1.05
CA LEU A 4 -4.15 21.84 0.94
C LEU A 4 -4.39 21.24 2.33
N ARG A 5 -5.62 20.84 2.62
CA ARG A 5 -5.95 20.20 3.89
C ARG A 5 -5.18 18.89 3.88
N GLU A 6 -4.13 18.84 4.69
CA GLU A 6 -3.39 17.64 5.04
C GLU A 6 -4.38 16.64 5.64
N ARG A 7 -5.09 15.92 4.78
CA ARG A 7 -5.91 14.81 5.18
C ARG A 7 -4.90 13.72 5.53
N ARG A 8 -4.43 13.76 6.79
CA ARG A 8 -3.71 12.67 7.42
C ARG A 8 -4.70 11.50 7.46
N VAL A 9 -4.73 10.73 6.37
CA VAL A 9 -5.54 9.52 6.27
C VAL A 9 -4.87 8.55 7.24
N HIS A 10 -5.43 8.46 8.43
CA HIS A 10 -5.14 7.32 9.30
C HIS A 10 -5.67 6.12 8.56
N VAL A 11 -4.75 5.31 8.05
CA VAL A 11 -5.05 4.06 7.36
C VAL A 11 -5.78 3.17 8.37
N THR A 12 -7.08 2.96 8.19
CA THR A 12 -7.83 1.97 8.97
C THR A 12 -7.57 0.58 8.38
N GLN A 13 -7.91 -0.50 9.10
CA GLN A 13 -7.80 -1.86 8.53
C GLN A 13 -8.53 -2.01 7.20
N GLU A 14 -9.60 -1.24 6.97
CA GLU A 14 -10.35 -1.23 5.70
C GLU A 14 -9.47 -0.75 4.53
N ASP A 15 -8.58 0.22 4.77
CA ASP A 15 -7.64 0.70 3.76
C ASP A 15 -6.56 -0.34 3.43
N PHE A 16 -6.27 -1.27 4.35
CA PHE A 16 -5.32 -2.35 4.10
C PHE A 16 -5.86 -3.30 3.02
N GLU A 17 -7.11 -3.73 3.14
CA GLU A 17 -7.73 -4.60 2.13
C GLU A 17 -7.76 -3.92 0.76
N MET A 18 -8.10 -2.61 0.72
CA MET A 18 -8.07 -1.83 -0.52
C MET A 18 -6.67 -1.74 -1.15
N ALA A 19 -5.63 -1.55 -0.31
CA ALA A 19 -4.25 -1.49 -0.76
C ALA A 19 -3.75 -2.84 -1.29
N VAL A 20 -4.09 -3.94 -0.62
CA VAL A 20 -3.77 -5.30 -1.07
C VAL A 20 -4.50 -5.61 -2.38
N CYS A 21 -5.80 -5.30 -2.46
CA CYS A 21 -6.62 -5.18 -3.67
C CYS A 21 -5.85 -4.64 -4.87
N THR A 22 -5.40 -3.40 -4.69
CA THR A 22 -4.75 -2.61 -5.72
C THR A 22 -3.40 -3.20 -6.10
N GLU A 23 -2.60 -3.62 -5.12
CA GLU A 23 -1.27 -4.19 -5.36
C GLU A 23 -1.35 -5.57 -6.05
N ALA A 24 -2.25 -6.46 -5.62
CA ALA A 24 -2.43 -7.78 -6.23
C ALA A 24 -2.91 -7.66 -7.69
N GLY A 25 -3.87 -6.77 -7.95
CA GLY A 25 -4.29 -6.45 -9.33
C GLY A 25 -3.14 -5.88 -10.16
N MET A 26 -2.30 -5.02 -9.57
CA MET A 26 -1.13 -4.46 -10.26
C MET A 26 -0.07 -5.52 -10.61
N PHE A 27 0.11 -6.54 -9.76
CA PHE A 27 0.97 -7.69 -10.08
C PHE A 27 0.43 -8.48 -11.27
N ALA A 28 -0.87 -8.81 -11.27
CA ALA A 28 -1.50 -9.51 -12.38
C ALA A 28 -1.41 -8.73 -13.70
N LEU A 29 -1.72 -7.43 -13.68
CA LEU A 29 -1.66 -6.58 -14.87
C LEU A 29 -0.24 -6.44 -15.41
N ARG A 30 0.78 -6.45 -14.55
CA ARG A 30 2.19 -6.39 -14.96
C ARG A 30 2.59 -7.61 -15.79
N GLU A 31 1.99 -8.76 -15.51
CA GLU A 31 2.17 -10.00 -16.27
C GLU A 31 1.16 -10.17 -17.41
N ARG A 32 0.42 -9.11 -17.75
CA ARG A 32 -0.66 -9.12 -18.76
C ARG A 32 -1.77 -10.15 -18.45
N ARG A 33 -1.95 -10.48 -17.18
CA ARG A 33 -3.05 -11.34 -16.70
C ARG A 33 -4.26 -10.46 -16.34
N VAL A 34 -5.44 -10.96 -16.68
CA VAL A 34 -6.74 -10.35 -16.32
C VAL A 34 -7.42 -11.07 -15.16
N HIS A 35 -6.75 -12.07 -14.58
CA HIS A 35 -7.17 -12.77 -13.38
C HIS A 35 -6.07 -12.62 -12.31
N VAL A 36 -6.50 -12.46 -11.07
CA VAL A 36 -5.61 -12.39 -9.91
C VAL A 36 -5.47 -13.80 -9.35
N THR A 37 -4.23 -14.21 -9.07
CA THR A 37 -3.91 -15.50 -8.46
C THR A 37 -3.66 -15.34 -6.97
N GLN A 38 -3.65 -16.45 -6.22
CA GLN A 38 -3.33 -16.41 -4.78
C GLN A 38 -1.91 -15.87 -4.53
N GLU A 39 -0.95 -16.22 -5.40
CA GLU A 39 0.44 -15.76 -5.29
C GLU A 39 0.54 -14.21 -5.37
N ASP A 40 -0.30 -13.57 -6.19
CA ASP A 40 -0.36 -12.10 -6.28
C ASP A 40 -0.79 -11.48 -4.95
N PHE A 41 -1.75 -12.09 -4.26
CA PHE A 41 -2.20 -11.64 -2.94
C PHE A 41 -1.12 -11.84 -1.87
N GLU A 42 -0.43 -12.97 -1.86
CA GLU A 42 0.66 -13.24 -0.91
C GLU A 42 1.80 -12.23 -1.08
N MET A 43 2.18 -11.92 -2.33
CA MET A 43 3.16 -10.88 -2.65
C MET A 43 2.67 -9.48 -2.27
N ALA A 44 1.40 -9.17 -2.54
CA ALA A 44 0.81 -7.88 -2.21
C ALA A 44 0.77 -7.64 -0.70
N VAL A 45 0.34 -8.63 0.10
CA VAL A 45 0.35 -8.56 1.56
C VAL A 45 1.76 -8.32 2.09
N ALA A 46 2.75 -9.11 1.63
CA ALA A 46 4.14 -8.95 2.04
C ALA A 46 4.69 -7.56 1.70
N LYS A 47 4.29 -6.98 0.57
CA LYS A 47 4.70 -5.64 0.13
C LYS A 47 4.03 -4.53 0.94
N VAL A 48 2.70 -4.61 1.15
CA VAL A 48 1.92 -3.59 1.88
C VAL A 48 2.36 -3.53 3.34
N MET A 49 2.57 -4.68 3.99
CA MET A 49 3.06 -4.74 5.37
C MET A 49 4.49 -4.18 5.54
N LYS A 50 5.38 -4.42 4.57
CA LYS A 50 6.74 -3.82 4.60
C LYS A 50 6.69 -2.30 4.51
N LYS A 51 5.82 -1.75 3.65
CA LYS A 51 5.67 -0.29 3.48
C LYS A 51 5.18 0.41 4.75
N GLU A 52 4.37 -0.26 5.58
CA GLU A 52 3.94 0.28 6.88
C GLU A 52 5.13 0.47 7.83
N THR A 53 6.05 -0.50 7.87
CA THR A 53 7.26 -0.43 8.70
C THR A 53 8.21 0.66 8.22
N GLU A 54 8.36 0.83 6.90
CA GLU A 54 9.25 1.84 6.31
C GLU A 54 8.73 3.27 6.44
N LYS A 55 7.42 3.51 6.27
CA LYS A 55 6.83 4.85 6.47
C LYS A 55 7.11 5.37 7.89
N ASN A 56 7.08 4.49 8.88
CA ASN A 56 7.46 4.85 10.24
C ASN A 56 8.97 5.08 10.40
N MET A 57 9.83 4.41 9.64
CA MET A 57 11.28 4.66 9.68
C MET A 57 11.70 5.97 9.02
N SER A 58 11.16 6.32 7.85
CA SER A 58 11.58 7.55 7.13
C SER A 58 11.21 8.81 7.91
N LEU A 59 10.05 8.82 8.57
CA LEU A 59 9.67 9.89 9.51
C LEU A 59 10.63 9.98 10.71
N ARG A 60 11.07 8.84 11.24
CA ARG A 60 12.05 8.83 12.35
C ARG A 60 13.45 9.28 11.94
N LYS A 61 13.85 9.05 10.69
CA LYS A 61 15.14 9.54 10.17
C LYS A 61 15.13 11.03 9.90
N LEU A 62 13.98 11.63 9.61
CA LEU A 62 13.88 13.07 9.34
C LEU A 62 13.99 13.94 10.61
N TRP A 63 13.74 13.38 11.80
CA TRP A 63 13.81 14.09 13.09
C TRP A 63 15.02 13.69 13.96
N LYS A 64 16.06 13.11 13.36
CA LYS A 64 17.38 12.95 13.98
C LYS A 64 18.41 13.74 13.21
#